data_AF-A0A8B7PW05-F1
#
_entry.id   AF-A0A8B7PW05-F1
#
_cell.length_a   1.000
_cell.length_b   1.000
_cell.length_c   1.000
_cell.angle_alpha   90.00
_cell.angle_beta   90.00
_cell.angle_gamma   90.00
#
_symmetry.space_group_name_H-M   'P 1'
#
loop_
_entity.id
_entity.type
_entity.pdbx_description
1 polymer ?
#
loop_
_entity_poly.entity_id
_entity_poly.type
_entity_poly.pdbx_seq_one_letter_code
_entity_poly.pdbx_strand_id
1 'polypeptide(L)'
;MAAAFLRRMASALHPLLQLSRCSAAPRALSTLLPGPLAAAAPAGASLLARRLLPGPQPAVGFKTKGVLRKRCRDCYRVKRRGRWFIYCRTNPRHKQRQM
;
A
#
# COMPACT_ATOMS: atom_id res chain seq x y z
N MET A 1 50.54 32.53 10.55
CA MET A 1 49.25 33.21 10.24
C MET A 1 48.51 32.28 9.27
N ALA A 2 47.33 31.72 9.49
CA ALA A 2 46.19 32.09 10.33
C ALA A 2 45.54 30.77 10.87
N ALA A 3 45.38 30.65 12.19
CA ALA A 3 44.13 30.89 12.92
C ALA A 3 43.03 29.84 12.64
N ALA A 4 43.05 28.78 13.46
CA ALA A 4 41.92 27.92 13.72
C ALA A 4 40.75 28.73 14.31
N PHE A 5 39.55 28.59 13.75
CA PHE A 5 38.32 29.04 14.40
C PHE A 5 37.26 27.95 14.31
N LEU A 6 37.26 27.13 15.35
CA LEU A 6 36.13 26.35 15.83
C LEU A 6 34.97 27.27 16.25
N ARG A 7 33.77 26.68 16.31
CA ARG A 7 32.48 27.12 16.90
C ARG A 7 31.43 27.38 15.80
N ARG A 8 30.26 26.76 15.83
CA ARG A 8 29.34 26.66 16.98
C ARG A 8 28.59 25.33 17.02
N MET A 9 28.79 24.59 18.10
CA MET A 9 27.83 23.63 18.66
C MET A 9 27.37 24.21 20.00
N ALA A 10 26.07 24.14 20.25
CA ALA A 10 25.39 24.04 21.54
C ALA A 10 24.12 24.92 21.59
N SER A 11 22.98 24.24 21.69
CA SER A 11 21.87 24.52 22.62
C SER A 11 20.89 23.36 22.43
N ALA A 12 21.10 22.23 23.10
CA ALA A 12 20.72 21.94 24.48
C ALA A 12 19.21 21.62 24.63
N LEU A 13 18.95 20.33 24.90
CA LEU A 13 17.89 19.81 25.78
C LEU A 13 16.42 20.03 25.37
N HIS A 14 15.80 19.01 24.77
CA HIS A 14 14.49 18.51 25.25
C HIS A 14 14.18 17.09 24.73
N PRO A 15 14.75 16.04 25.34
CA PRO A 15 14.23 14.69 25.21
C PRO A 15 13.01 14.53 26.13
N LEU A 16 12.00 13.80 25.66
CA LEU A 16 10.92 13.20 26.45
C LEU A 16 10.03 14.16 27.26
N LEU A 17 8.83 14.45 26.73
CA LEU A 17 7.56 14.55 27.47
C LEU A 17 6.51 15.08 26.50
N GLN A 18 5.66 14.19 25.96
CA GLN A 18 4.20 14.35 25.86
C GLN A 18 3.61 13.05 25.30
N LEU A 19 3.87 11.94 26.00
CA LEU A 19 2.87 10.89 26.14
C LEU A 19 1.78 11.48 27.04
N SER A 20 0.72 12.01 26.43
CA SER A 20 -0.55 12.34 27.10
C SER A 20 -1.62 11.64 26.25
N ARG A 21 -1.93 10.36 26.51
CA ARG A 21 -2.82 9.81 27.55
C ARG A 21 -4.12 10.62 27.72
N CYS A 22 -5.22 9.90 27.47
CA CYS A 22 -6.62 10.17 27.84
C CYS A 22 -7.37 11.08 26.86
N SER A 23 -8.38 10.60 26.14
CA SER A 23 -9.61 10.14 26.78
C SER A 23 -10.35 9.11 25.93
N ALA A 24 -10.37 7.87 26.43
CA ALA A 24 -11.55 7.04 26.23
C ALA A 24 -12.66 7.67 27.07
N ALA A 25 -13.69 8.20 26.41
CA ALA A 25 -14.99 8.40 27.02
C ALA A 25 -15.97 7.46 26.30
N PRO A 26 -16.49 6.43 27.00
CA PRO A 26 -17.54 5.58 26.46
C PRO A 26 -18.83 6.39 26.41
N ARG A 27 -19.51 6.41 25.26
CA ARG A 27 -20.90 6.86 25.25
C ARG A 27 -21.76 5.77 25.88
N ALA A 28 -22.02 5.99 27.16
CA ALA A 28 -22.96 5.26 27.97
C ALA A 28 -24.40 5.40 27.42
N LEU A 29 -25.06 4.25 27.32
CA LEU A 29 -26.41 3.97 27.83
C LEU A 29 -27.51 5.00 27.52
N SER A 30 -28.32 4.72 26.49
CA SER A 30 -29.75 5.01 26.56
C SER A 30 -30.52 3.71 26.79
N THR A 31 -31.08 3.64 27.99
CA THR A 31 -32.05 2.69 28.52
C THR A 31 -33.38 2.74 27.77
N LEU A 32 -33.90 1.55 27.40
CA LEU A 32 -35.27 1.03 27.67
C LEU A 32 -36.48 1.88 27.20
N LEU A 33 -37.49 1.37 26.47
CA LEU A 33 -38.32 0.17 26.64
C LEU A 33 -39.18 -0.04 25.33
N PRO A 34 -40.17 -0.95 25.22
CA PRO A 34 -40.38 -1.85 24.08
C PRO A 34 -41.62 -1.50 23.23
N GLY A 35 -41.64 -1.93 21.96
CA GLY A 35 -42.82 -1.82 21.09
C GLY A 35 -43.09 -3.15 20.39
N PRO A 36 -44.34 -3.63 20.31
CA PRO A 36 -44.66 -5.03 20.10
C PRO A 36 -44.44 -5.53 18.67
N LEU A 37 -44.15 -6.83 18.63
CA LEU A 37 -44.06 -7.70 17.48
C LEU A 37 -45.30 -7.58 16.57
N ALA A 38 -45.08 -7.29 15.29
CA ALA A 38 -46.04 -7.62 14.25
C ALA A 38 -45.35 -7.98 12.93
N ALA A 39 -45.74 -9.16 12.45
CA ALA A 39 -45.68 -9.64 11.08
C ALA A 39 -44.31 -10.09 10.54
N ALA A 40 -44.18 -11.41 10.51
CA ALA A 40 -43.27 -12.18 9.69
C ALA A 40 -43.22 -11.69 8.23
N ALA A 41 -41.99 -11.47 7.74
CA ALA A 41 -41.68 -11.57 6.32
C ALA A 41 -40.40 -12.38 6.19
N PRO A 42 -40.43 -13.64 5.71
CA PRO A 42 -39.23 -14.31 5.25
C PRO A 42 -38.96 -13.84 3.82
N ALA A 43 -38.62 -12.56 3.65
CA ALA A 43 -38.06 -12.12 2.39
C ALA A 43 -36.58 -12.51 2.45
N GLY A 44 -36.26 -13.68 1.88
CA GLY A 44 -34.91 -14.19 1.75
C GLY A 44 -33.99 -13.12 1.18
N ALA A 45 -33.29 -12.42 2.08
CA ALA A 45 -32.24 -11.50 1.74
C ALA A 45 -31.10 -12.37 1.22
N SER A 46 -31.12 -12.60 -0.10
CA SER A 46 -30.12 -13.36 -0.83
C SER A 46 -28.76 -12.72 -0.59
N LEU A 47 -28.00 -13.27 0.36
CA LEU A 47 -26.60 -12.93 0.65
C LEU A 47 -25.69 -13.19 -0.56
N LEU A 48 -26.22 -13.73 -1.65
CA LEU A 48 -25.54 -13.95 -2.92
C LEU A 48 -25.52 -12.71 -3.82
N ALA A 49 -26.20 -11.62 -3.47
CA ALA A 49 -26.11 -10.35 -4.19
C ALA A 49 -24.84 -9.55 -3.81
N ARG A 50 -23.71 -10.22 -3.54
CA ARG A 50 -22.40 -9.57 -3.59
C ARG A 50 -22.14 -9.29 -5.06
N ARG A 51 -22.54 -8.09 -5.50
CA ARG A 51 -22.17 -7.49 -6.78
C ARG A 51 -20.74 -7.90 -7.09
N LEU A 52 -20.56 -8.66 -8.17
CA LEU A 52 -19.28 -9.02 -8.74
C LEU A 52 -18.60 -7.72 -9.22
N LEU A 53 -18.10 -6.92 -8.27
CA LEU A 53 -17.10 -5.92 -8.54
C LEU A 53 -15.95 -6.69 -9.22
N PRO A 54 -15.49 -6.26 -10.41
CA PRO A 54 -14.32 -6.85 -11.02
C PRO A 54 -13.19 -6.83 -9.99
N GLY A 55 -12.84 -7.99 -9.45
CA GLY A 55 -11.73 -8.12 -8.53
C GLY A 55 -10.48 -7.56 -9.22
N PRO A 56 -9.53 -6.96 -8.48
CA PRO A 56 -8.31 -6.44 -9.08
C PRO A 56 -7.62 -7.54 -9.89
N GLN A 57 -7.66 -7.44 -11.22
CA GLN A 57 -6.96 -8.37 -12.07
C GLN A 57 -5.46 -8.18 -11.83
N PRO A 58 -4.68 -9.25 -11.56
CA PRO A 58 -3.26 -9.12 -11.32
C PRO A 58 -2.62 -8.49 -12.56
N ALA A 59 -2.15 -7.25 -12.41
CA ALA A 59 -1.46 -6.54 -13.48
C ALA A 59 -0.19 -7.32 -13.84
N VAL A 60 -0.08 -7.78 -15.10
CA VAL A 60 1.11 -8.47 -15.60
C VAL A 60 2.22 -7.44 -15.81
N GLY A 61 2.88 -7.07 -14.71
CA GLY A 61 3.99 -6.12 -14.67
C GLY A 61 5.33 -6.71 -15.12
N PHE A 62 6.43 -6.06 -14.74
CA PHE A 62 7.79 -6.54 -15.00
C PHE A 62 8.24 -7.52 -13.90
N LYS A 63 8.90 -8.63 -14.29
CA LYS A 63 9.60 -9.48 -13.34
C LYS A 63 10.99 -8.90 -13.03
N THR A 64 11.24 -8.56 -11.78
CA THR A 64 12.59 -8.10 -11.34
C THR A 64 13.55 -9.30 -11.30
N LYS A 65 14.74 -9.17 -11.90
CA LYS A 65 15.78 -10.21 -11.99
C LYS A 65 17.18 -9.60 -11.93
N GLY A 66 18.13 -10.30 -11.31
CA GLY A 66 19.55 -9.88 -11.32
C GLY A 66 20.18 -9.97 -12.72
N VAL A 67 19.92 -11.07 -13.44
CA VAL A 67 20.41 -11.27 -14.81
C VAL A 67 19.24 -11.21 -15.79
N LEU A 68 19.37 -10.33 -16.78
CA LEU A 68 18.38 -10.17 -17.84
C LEU A 68 18.77 -11.00 -19.06
N ARG A 69 17.82 -11.78 -19.57
CA ARG A 69 18.00 -12.57 -20.81
C ARG A 69 16.80 -12.41 -21.74
N LYS A 70 17.06 -12.29 -23.04
CA LYS A 70 16.02 -12.36 -24.08
C LYS A 70 15.49 -13.79 -24.16
N ARG A 71 14.18 -13.96 -24.31
CA ARG A 71 13.53 -15.28 -24.42
C ARG A 71 12.97 -15.58 -25.81
N CYS A 72 12.69 -14.54 -26.59
CA CYS A 72 12.27 -14.63 -27.99
C CYS A 72 13.00 -13.58 -28.83
N ARG A 73 12.79 -13.63 -30.15
CA ARG A 73 13.41 -12.73 -31.14
C ARG A 73 12.97 -11.27 -30.95
N ASP A 74 11.72 -11.04 -30.55
CA ASP A 74 11.17 -9.69 -30.33
C ASP A 74 11.59 -9.08 -29.00
N CYS A 75 12.31 -9.83 -28.14
CA CYS A 75 12.84 -9.26 -26.92
C CYS A 75 13.98 -8.29 -27.23
N TYR A 76 13.88 -7.07 -26.71
CA TYR A 76 14.93 -6.07 -26.84
C TYR A 76 15.29 -5.47 -25.48
N ARG A 77 16.57 -5.14 -25.33
CA ARG A 77 17.15 -4.61 -24.09
C ARG A 77 17.20 -3.10 -24.17
N VAL A 78 16.74 -2.42 -23.13
CA VAL A 78 16.76 -0.95 -23.04
C VAL A 78 17.21 -0.51 -21.65
N LYS A 79 17.92 0.62 -21.55
CA LYS A 79 18.24 1.27 -20.28
C LYS A 79 17.27 2.43 -20.07
N ARG A 80 16.57 2.45 -18.93
CA ARG A 80 15.61 3.50 -18.55
C ARG A 80 15.74 3.76 -17.06
N ARG A 81 15.72 5.03 -16.62
CA ARG A 81 15.79 5.38 -15.19
C ARG A 81 16.94 4.67 -14.45
N GLY A 82 18.12 4.62 -15.08
CA GLY A 82 19.32 3.98 -14.52
C GLY A 82 19.36 2.44 -14.51
N ARG A 83 18.27 1.75 -14.84
CA ARG A 83 18.19 0.28 -14.82
C ARG A 83 18.03 -0.32 -16.20
N TRP A 84 18.51 -1.55 -16.38
CA TRP A 84 18.24 -2.31 -17.59
C TRP A 84 16.88 -2.99 -17.55
N PHE A 85 16.24 -3.10 -18.72
CA PHE A 85 14.97 -3.77 -18.92
C PHE A 85 15.01 -4.64 -20.17
N ILE A 86 14.21 -5.71 -20.16
CA ILE A 86 13.82 -6.42 -21.37
C ILE A 86 12.36 -6.09 -21.65
N TYR A 87 12.10 -5.54 -22.83
CA TYR A 87 10.75 -5.36 -23.36
C TYR A 87 10.50 -6.42 -24.43
N CYS A 88 9.23 -6.76 -24.60
CA CYS A 88 8.76 -7.68 -25.61
C CYS A 88 7.36 -7.23 -26.01
N ARG A 89 7.13 -7.04 -27.32
CA ARG A 89 5.84 -6.61 -27.84
C ARG A 89 4.87 -7.79 -27.98
N THR A 90 5.38 -8.94 -28.44
CA THR A 90 4.59 -10.15 -28.68
C THR A 90 4.19 -10.86 -27.40
N ASN A 91 5.11 -10.98 -26.43
CA ASN A 91 4.90 -11.74 -25.19
C ASN A 91 5.15 -10.88 -23.95
N PRO A 92 4.11 -10.30 -23.32
CA PRO A 92 4.25 -9.45 -22.13
C PRO A 92 4.91 -10.16 -20.93
N ARG A 93 4.79 -11.49 -20.85
CA ARG A 93 5.45 -12.32 -19.82
C ARG A 93 6.99 -12.30 -19.87
N HIS A 94 7.58 -11.82 -20.98
CA HIS A 94 9.03 -11.68 -21.12
C HIS A 94 9.58 -10.38 -20.52
N LYS A 95 8.71 -9.44 -20.10
CA LYS A 95 9.10 -8.18 -19.49
C LYS A 95 9.90 -8.40 -18.21
N GLN A 96 11.15 -7.95 -18.22
CA GLN A 96 12.08 -8.10 -17.08
C GLN A 96 12.69 -6.75 -16.69
N ARG A 97 12.90 -6.53 -15.39
CA ARG A 97 13.57 -5.36 -14.82
C ARG A 97 14.82 -5.80 -14.08
N GLN A 98 15.94 -5.10 -14.23
CA GLN A 98 17.13 -5.34 -13.42
C GLN A 98 16.81 -5.07 -11.94
N MET A 99 17.18 -6.01 -11.06
CA MET A 99 17.14 -5.80 -9.60
C MET A 99 17.95 -4.57 -9.23
#